data_AF-A0A0M4TAG3-F1
#
_entry.id   AF-A0A0M4TAG3-F1
#
_cell.length_a   1.000
_cell.length_b   1.000
_cell.length_c   1.000
_cell.angle_alpha   90.00
_cell.angle_beta   90.00
_cell.angle_gamma   90.00
#
_symmetry.space_group_name_H-M   'P 1'
#
loop_
_entity.id
_entity.type
_entity.pdbx_description
1 polymer ?
#
loop_
_entity_poly.entity_id
_entity_poly.type
_entity_poly.pdbx_seq_one_letter_code
_entity_poly.pdbx_strand_id
1 'polypeptide(L)'
;MKKIFCIMLFCFGAYSCEPADPVYMFLDYNDIDRDGMLNLGEWTACKVPPGLKIAPDLCTSEEFKRLDLDRSGKVSINELGSLIFQKIDWQEDPCASWLTSSKNVDQNKSR
;
A
#
# COMPACT_ATOMS: atom_id res chain seq x y z
N MET A 1 -40.42 -3.75 -38.09
CA MET A 1 -40.42 -3.48 -36.63
C MET A 1 -39.94 -4.72 -35.88
N LYS A 2 -38.71 -4.72 -35.37
CA LYS A 2 -38.34 -5.38 -34.09
C LYS A 2 -36.95 -4.88 -33.70
N LYS A 3 -36.90 -4.08 -32.63
CA LYS A 3 -35.68 -3.49 -32.08
C LYS A 3 -34.90 -4.60 -31.38
N ILE A 4 -33.71 -4.93 -31.87
CA ILE A 4 -32.74 -5.76 -31.14
C ILE A 4 -31.83 -4.78 -30.43
N PHE A 5 -32.20 -4.44 -29.20
CA PHE A 5 -31.44 -3.56 -28.31
C PHE A 5 -31.26 -4.30 -26.99
N CYS A 6 -30.18 -5.06 -26.90
CA CYS A 6 -29.66 -5.75 -25.70
C CYS A 6 -28.56 -6.66 -26.28
N ILE A 7 -27.27 -6.45 -26.03
CA ILE A 7 -26.59 -6.59 -24.73
C ILE A 7 -25.20 -5.96 -24.95
N MET A 8 -24.96 -4.73 -24.48
CA MET A 8 -23.61 -4.15 -24.37
C MET A 8 -23.45 -3.45 -23.02
N LEU A 9 -24.13 -3.95 -21.99
CA LEU A 9 -24.30 -3.24 -20.72
C LEU A 9 -24.21 -4.18 -19.52
N PHE A 10 -23.19 -5.05 -19.49
CA PHE A 10 -22.84 -5.82 -18.29
C PHE A 10 -21.33 -6.05 -18.15
N CYS A 11 -20.53 -5.03 -18.47
CA CYS A 11 -19.12 -4.99 -18.08
C CYS A 11 -18.82 -3.69 -17.31
N PHE A 12 -19.64 -3.36 -16.31
CA PHE A 12 -19.13 -2.54 -15.22
C PHE A 12 -18.33 -3.49 -14.34
N GLY A 13 -17.02 -3.55 -14.60
CA GLY A 13 -16.08 -4.28 -13.76
C GLY A 13 -16.32 -3.85 -12.31
N ALA A 14 -16.48 -4.82 -11.43
CA ALA A 14 -16.38 -4.56 -10.00
C ALA A 14 -14.99 -3.96 -9.78
N TYR A 15 -14.92 -2.65 -9.51
CA TYR A 15 -13.73 -2.07 -8.95
C TYR A 15 -13.58 -2.72 -7.57
N SER A 16 -12.75 -3.76 -7.47
CA SER A 16 -12.30 -4.24 -6.17
C SER A 16 -11.41 -3.17 -5.59
N CYS A 17 -11.67 -2.77 -4.35
CA CYS A 17 -10.71 -1.97 -3.62
C CYS A 17 -9.47 -2.86 -3.40
N GLU A 18 -8.39 -2.53 -4.08
CA GLU A 18 -7.07 -3.11 -3.87
C GLU A 18 -6.20 -1.98 -3.31
N PRO A 19 -5.82 -2.04 -2.03
CA PRO A 19 -5.01 -0.99 -1.44
C PRO A 19 -3.61 -1.01 -2.05
N ALA A 20 -2.97 0.15 -2.14
CA ALA A 20 -1.57 0.21 -2.52
C ALA A 20 -0.70 -0.60 -1.53
N ASP A 21 0.44 -1.10 -2.00
CA ASP A 21 1.40 -1.76 -1.11
C ASP A 21 1.88 -0.76 -0.05
N PRO A 22 1.69 -1.04 1.26
CA PRO A 22 2.10 -0.12 2.32
C PRO A 22 3.62 0.11 2.33
N VAL A 23 4.42 -0.85 1.85
CA VAL A 23 5.88 -0.69 1.73
C VAL A 23 6.24 0.30 0.64
N TYR A 24 5.54 0.25 -0.50
CA TYR A 24 5.74 1.23 -1.56
C TYR A 24 5.41 2.65 -1.08
N MET A 25 4.30 2.81 -0.34
CA MET A 25 3.96 4.11 0.23
C MET A 25 4.97 4.58 1.29
N PHE A 26 5.54 3.67 2.07
CA PHE A 26 6.61 4.01 3.02
C PHE A 26 7.86 4.51 2.31
N LEU A 27 8.29 3.83 1.24
CA LEU A 27 9.42 4.24 0.43
C LEU A 27 9.17 5.61 -0.20
N ASP A 28 8.08 5.78 -0.93
CA ASP A 28 7.74 7.03 -1.63
C ASP A 28 7.67 8.23 -0.68
N TYR A 29 7.12 8.04 0.53
CA TYR A 29 7.01 9.10 1.52
C TYR A 29 8.36 9.55 2.12
N ASN A 30 9.32 8.63 2.21
CA ASN A 30 10.62 8.88 2.86
C ASN A 30 11.77 9.09 1.88
N ASP A 31 11.55 8.86 0.58
CA ASP A 31 12.48 9.15 -0.51
C ASP A 31 12.47 10.66 -0.79
N ILE A 32 13.38 11.38 -0.12
CA ILE A 32 13.42 12.85 -0.15
C ILE A 32 14.08 13.35 -1.43
N ASP A 33 15.13 12.67 -1.87
CA ASP A 33 15.85 13.03 -3.10
C ASP A 33 15.22 12.47 -4.38
N ARG A 34 14.21 11.60 -4.26
CA ARG A 34 13.37 11.03 -5.32
C ARG A 34 14.14 10.15 -6.30
N ASP A 35 15.10 9.39 -5.80
CA ASP A 35 15.87 8.46 -6.61
C ASP A 35 15.29 7.03 -6.67
N GLY A 36 14.17 6.80 -5.96
CA GLY A 36 13.46 5.54 -5.89
C GLY A 36 14.01 4.56 -4.85
N MET A 37 14.93 4.99 -4.00
CA MET A 37 15.54 4.21 -2.93
C MET A 37 15.68 5.06 -1.67
N LEU A 38 16.00 4.42 -0.54
CA LEU A 38 16.26 5.14 0.71
C LEU A 38 17.75 5.06 1.04
N ASN A 39 18.43 6.20 1.08
CA ASN A 39 19.78 6.26 1.63
C ASN A 39 19.76 6.22 3.18
N LEU A 40 20.92 6.03 3.81
CA LEU A 40 20.99 5.92 5.29
C LEU A 40 20.39 7.13 6.02
N GLY A 41 20.54 8.33 5.46
CA GLY A 41 20.01 9.56 6.05
C GLY A 41 18.48 9.56 6.04
N GLU A 42 17.89 9.25 4.89
CA GLU A 42 16.44 9.13 4.72
C GLU A 42 15.85 8.01 5.58
N TRP A 43 16.52 6.86 5.61
CA TRP A 43 16.11 5.72 6.42
C TRP A 43 16.10 6.02 7.91
N THR A 44 17.17 6.61 8.45
CA THR A 44 17.27 6.88 9.89
C THR A 44 16.42 8.06 10.34
N ALA A 45 16.11 8.97 9.42
CA ALA A 45 15.17 10.07 9.64
C ALA A 45 13.74 9.74 9.19
N CYS A 46 13.42 8.46 8.96
CA CYS A 46 12.13 8.08 8.42
C CYS A 46 10.98 8.60 9.31
N LYS A 47 9.84 8.80 8.66
CA LYS A 47 8.59 9.17 9.28
C LYS A 47 7.54 8.13 8.91
N VAL A 48 6.56 7.99 9.79
CA VAL A 48 5.40 7.13 9.54
C VAL A 48 4.44 7.86 8.61
N PRO A 49 4.15 7.33 7.41
CA PRO A 49 3.16 7.95 6.53
C PRO A 49 1.75 7.85 7.17
N PRO A 50 0.87 8.82 6.90
CA PRO A 50 -0.52 8.75 7.37
C PRO A 50 -1.20 7.44 6.95
N GLY A 51 -1.89 6.79 7.88
CA GLY A 51 -2.59 5.52 7.63
C GLY A 51 -1.72 4.27 7.72
N LEU A 52 -0.40 4.41 7.85
CA LEU A 52 0.52 3.28 8.09
C LEU A 52 0.94 3.18 9.55
N LYS A 53 1.24 1.96 9.98
CA LYS A 53 1.94 1.66 11.23
C LYS A 53 3.28 1.02 10.85
N ILE A 54 4.32 1.38 11.57
CA ILE A 54 5.64 0.77 11.41
C ILE A 54 6.16 0.23 12.74
N ALA A 55 7.04 -0.77 12.68
CA ALA A 55 7.75 -1.26 13.84
C ALA A 55 8.69 -0.18 14.41
N PRO A 56 8.81 -0.06 15.74
CA PRO A 56 9.59 1.01 16.37
C PRO A 56 11.10 0.93 16.09
N ASP A 57 11.60 -0.24 15.71
CA ASP A 57 13.02 -0.51 15.42
C ASP A 57 13.36 -0.47 13.92
N LEU A 58 12.38 -0.16 13.06
CA LEU A 58 12.55 -0.18 11.61
C LEU A 58 13.62 0.81 11.15
N CYS A 59 13.57 2.05 11.65
CA CYS A 59 14.37 3.15 11.14
C CYS A 59 15.70 3.32 11.87
N THR A 60 16.36 2.19 12.16
CA THR A 60 17.67 2.14 12.80
C THR A 60 18.76 1.91 11.75
N SER A 61 19.98 2.37 12.03
CA SER A 61 21.14 2.09 11.16
C SER A 61 21.51 0.61 11.11
N GLU A 62 21.14 -0.17 12.13
CA GLU A 62 21.35 -1.62 12.13
C GLU A 62 20.42 -2.30 11.12
N GLU A 63 19.14 -1.92 11.12
CA GLU A 63 18.17 -2.46 10.17
C GLU A 63 18.52 -2.06 8.74
N PHE A 64 18.95 -0.83 8.51
CA PHE A 64 19.47 -0.39 7.22
C PHE A 64 20.54 -1.35 6.68
N LYS A 65 21.54 -1.68 7.50
CA LYS A 65 22.64 -2.60 7.13
C LYS A 65 22.16 -4.03 6.91
N ARG A 66 21.07 -4.44 7.54
CA ARG A 66 20.46 -5.77 7.30
C ARG A 66 19.76 -5.84 5.95
N LEU A 67 19.18 -4.72 5.51
CA LEU A 67 18.38 -4.64 4.29
C LEU A 67 19.20 -4.32 3.04
N ASP A 68 20.28 -3.54 3.17
CA ASP A 68 21.23 -3.23 2.09
C ASP A 68 22.06 -4.49 1.74
N LEU A 69 21.39 -5.46 1.12
CA LEU A 69 21.91 -6.79 0.83
C LEU A 69 22.98 -6.74 -0.26
N ASP A 70 22.80 -5.86 -1.23
CA ASP A 70 23.74 -5.64 -2.32
C ASP A 70 24.89 -4.68 -1.96
N ARG A 71 24.81 -4.03 -0.78
CA ARG A 71 25.77 -3.04 -0.28
C ARG A 71 25.91 -1.83 -1.19
N SER A 72 24.83 -1.44 -1.85
CA SER A 72 24.75 -0.22 -2.66
C SER A 72 24.84 1.05 -1.82
N GLY A 73 24.61 0.95 -0.50
CA GLY A 73 24.48 2.11 0.39
C GLY A 73 23.10 2.75 0.31
N LYS A 74 22.12 2.05 -0.27
CA LYS A 74 20.71 2.43 -0.34
C LYS A 74 19.85 1.19 -0.13
N VAL A 75 18.59 1.40 0.24
CA VAL A 75 17.61 0.33 0.38
C VAL A 75 16.56 0.50 -0.70
N SER A 76 16.47 -0.49 -1.57
CA SER A 76 15.51 -0.55 -2.67
C SER A 76 14.17 -1.18 -2.26
N ILE A 77 13.15 -1.03 -3.10
CA ILE A 77 11.85 -1.69 -2.90
C ILE A 77 11.96 -3.22 -2.83
N ASN A 78 12.90 -3.82 -3.58
CA ASN A 78 13.11 -5.27 -3.59
C ASN A 78 13.69 -5.77 -2.26
N GLU A 79 14.58 -4.99 -1.65
CA GLU A 79 15.18 -5.29 -0.35
C GLU A 79 14.19 -5.09 0.79
N LEU A 80 13.37 -4.03 0.70
CA LEU A 80 12.19 -3.84 1.56
C LEU A 80 11.15 -4.95 1.42
N GLY A 81 11.13 -5.65 0.29
CA GLY A 81 10.27 -6.80 0.05
C GLY A 81 10.35 -7.86 1.15
N SER A 82 11.52 -8.01 1.77
CA SER A 82 11.74 -8.92 2.91
C SER A 82 10.98 -8.51 4.18
N LEU A 83 10.58 -7.23 4.30
CA LEU A 83 9.90 -6.65 5.45
C LEU A 83 8.38 -6.53 5.31
N ILE A 84 7.83 -6.77 4.11
CA ILE A 84 6.42 -6.54 3.73
C ILE A 84 5.42 -7.05 4.77
N PHE A 85 5.72 -8.14 5.48
CA PHE A 85 4.75 -8.76 6.40
C PHE A 85 5.00 -8.53 7.89
N GLN A 86 6.09 -7.88 8.29
CA GLN A 86 6.47 -7.85 9.70
C GLN A 86 6.56 -6.45 10.30
N LYS A 87 6.97 -5.44 9.51
CA LYS A 87 7.35 -4.14 10.07
C LYS A 87 6.63 -2.94 9.49
N ILE A 88 5.93 -3.06 8.37
CA ILE A 88 5.16 -1.99 7.75
C ILE A 88 3.82 -2.57 7.36
N ASP A 89 2.73 -1.95 7.82
CA ASP A 89 1.38 -2.41 7.52
C ASP A 89 0.41 -1.22 7.65
N TRP A 90 -0.83 -1.40 7.19
CA TRP A 90 -1.89 -0.43 7.37
C TRP A 90 -2.36 -0.36 8.83
N GLN A 91 -2.68 0.84 9.30
CA GLN A 91 -3.32 1.03 10.62
C GLN A 91 -4.70 0.37 10.64
N GLU A 92 -5.45 0.55 9.55
CA GLU A 92 -6.76 -0.03 9.29
C GLU A 92 -6.80 -0.53 7.85
N ASP A 93 -7.56 -1.59 7.58
CA ASP A 93 -7.78 -2.06 6.20
C ASP A 93 -8.34 -0.91 5.35
N PRO A 94 -7.60 -0.41 4.34
CA PRO A 94 -8.03 0.74 3.55
C PRO A 94 -9.34 0.49 2.78
N CYS A 95 -9.69 -0.78 2.59
CA CYS A 95 -10.90 -1.21 1.90
C CYS A 95 -12.07 -1.52 2.84
N ALA A 96 -11.89 -1.37 4.16
CA ALA A 96 -12.93 -1.66 5.15
C ALA A 96 -14.23 -0.84 4.91
N SER A 97 -14.11 0.40 4.44
CA SER A 97 -15.25 1.29 4.16
C SER A 97 -16.10 0.86 2.96
N TRP A 98 -15.54 0.08 2.03
CA TRP A 98 -16.27 -0.46 0.89
C TRP A 98 -17.10 -1.67 1.29
N LEU A 99 -16.62 -2.48 2.24
CA LEU A 99 -17.35 -3.62 2.80
C LEU A 99 -18.59 -3.20 3.62
N THR A 100 -18.55 -2.03 4.26
CA THR A 100 -19.72 -1.50 4.98
C THR A 100 -20.75 -0.90 4.03
N SER A 101 -20.30 -0.26 2.96
CA SER A 101 -21.20 0.33 1.96
C SER A 101 -21.97 -0.72 1.16
N SER A 102 -21.34 -1.84 0.78
CA SER A 102 -22.03 -2.94 0.10
C SER A 102 -23.14 -3.57 0.96
N LYS A 103 -22.87 -3.82 2.25
CA LYS A 103 -23.86 -4.35 3.19
C LYS A 103 -25.09 -3.46 3.34
N ASN A 104 -24.91 -2.13 3.33
CA ASN A 104 -26.03 -1.19 3.45
C ASN A 104 -26.85 -1.05 2.15
N VAL A 105 -26.22 -1.23 0.99
CA VAL A 105 -26.92 -1.24 -0.32
C VAL A 105 -27.82 -2.48 -0.45
N ASP A 106 -27.38 -3.64 0.04
CA ASP A 106 -28.17 -4.87 -0.02
C ASP A 106 -29.39 -4.85 0.92
N GLN A 107 -29.29 -4.14 2.06
CA GLN A 107 -30.40 -3.96 3.01
C GLN A 107 -31.52 -3.06 2.44
N ASN A 108 -31.22 -2.19 1.47
CA ASN A 108 -32.20 -1.26 0.88
C ASN A 108 -32.85 -1.81 -0.40
N LYS A 109 -32.52 -3.04 -0.83
CA LYS A 109 -33.18 -3.74 -1.95
C LYS A 109 -34.32 -4.67 -1.52
N SER A 110 -34.56 -4.80 -0.22
CA SER A 110 -35.60 -5.68 0.35
C SER A 110 -36.84 -4.93 0.84
N ARG A 111 -37.11 -3.70 0.38
CA ARG A 111 -38.31 -2.95 0.75
C ARG A 111 -39.16 -2.57 -0.46
#